data_AF-A0A1Y2F3H3-F1
#
_entry.id   AF-A0A1Y2F3H3-F1
#
_cell.length_a   1.000
_cell.length_b   1.000
_cell.length_c   1.000
_cell.angle_alpha   90.00
_cell.angle_beta   90.00
_cell.angle_gamma   90.00
#
_symmetry.space_group_name_H-M   'P 1'
#
loop_
_entity.id
_entity.type
_entity.pdbx_description
1 polymer ?
#
loop_
_entity_poly.entity_id
_entity_poly.type
_entity_poly.pdbx_seq_one_letter_code
_entity_poly.pdbx_strand_id
1 'polypeptide(L)'
;MVSVLVPLSYVVFLFGSLAIFSRYYRANQSKKQAAPPWFPKHKSRDIYISLLSLDPPPPRPILIAALLRRAMDDIGDDLWERFQVAEKELEAEIVEVVGEANTFQEGYGQQVFGIASEMVSHERWKEVYEKIGEKRKVEEARLTSPLPTLALSPNQHLTPSSLTLSPSNPLPTAASLTTSPSPAPAPTPTAAPLTSTQTTSTPPPPSTPLKKAPTPATPAKIASPKKRTTRRPMSP
;
A
#
# COMPACT_ATOMS: atom_id res chain seq x y z
N MET A 1 -48.44 -54.67 -11.98
CA MET A 1 -48.08 -53.32 -12.46
C MET A 1 -47.11 -52.70 -11.48
N VAL A 2 -45.87 -52.39 -11.90
CA VAL A 2 -44.89 -51.73 -11.02
C VAL A 2 -45.31 -50.26 -10.88
N SER A 3 -45.50 -49.81 -9.64
CA SER A 3 -46.10 -48.50 -9.38
C SER A 3 -45.12 -47.35 -9.69
N VAL A 4 -45.63 -46.31 -10.36
CA VAL A 4 -44.91 -45.05 -10.68
C VAL A 4 -44.37 -44.34 -9.43
N LEU A 5 -44.92 -44.66 -8.25
CA LEU A 5 -44.45 -44.16 -6.96
C LEU A 5 -43.00 -44.59 -6.64
N VAL A 6 -42.56 -45.76 -7.10
CA VAL A 6 -41.20 -46.29 -6.84
C VAL A 6 -40.09 -45.43 -7.48
N PRO A 7 -40.09 -45.12 -8.80
CA PRO A 7 -39.09 -44.23 -9.37
C PRO A 7 -39.19 -42.80 -8.83
N LEU A 8 -40.40 -42.31 -8.52
CA LEU A 8 -40.59 -40.95 -8.00
C LEU A 8 -40.03 -40.80 -6.57
N SER A 9 -40.21 -41.81 -5.70
CA SER A 9 -39.60 -41.83 -4.37
C SER A 9 -38.07 -41.93 -4.43
N TYR A 10 -37.51 -42.68 -5.39
CA TYR A 10 -36.06 -42.74 -5.61
C TYR A 10 -35.46 -41.38 -5.99
N VAL A 11 -36.13 -40.61 -6.86
CA VAL A 11 -35.69 -39.24 -7.21
C VAL A 11 -35.72 -38.32 -5.99
N VAL A 12 -36.80 -38.33 -5.19
CA VAL A 12 -36.88 -37.52 -3.96
C VAL A 12 -35.79 -37.92 -2.95
N PHE A 13 -35.51 -39.22 -2.80
CA PHE A 13 -34.42 -39.70 -1.94
C PHE A 13 -33.03 -39.26 -2.42
N LEU A 14 -32.79 -39.31 -3.74
CA LEU A 14 -31.52 -38.91 -4.34
C LEU A 14 -31.26 -37.40 -4.21
N PHE A 15 -32.26 -36.57 -4.52
CA PHE A 15 -32.14 -35.11 -4.31
C PHE A 15 -32.10 -34.72 -2.83
N GLY A 16 -32.85 -35.40 -1.97
CA GLY A 16 -32.85 -35.15 -0.52
C GLY A 16 -31.50 -35.49 0.12
N SER A 17 -30.94 -36.66 -0.17
CA SER A 17 -29.61 -37.06 0.31
C SER A 17 -28.50 -36.16 -0.24
N LEU A 18 -28.55 -35.79 -1.53
CA LEU A 18 -27.62 -34.83 -2.13
C LEU A 18 -27.74 -33.43 -1.51
N ALA A 19 -28.94 -32.96 -1.17
CA ALA A 19 -29.15 -31.67 -0.51
C ALA A 19 -28.62 -31.68 0.94
N ILE A 20 -28.87 -32.74 1.71
CA ILE A 20 -28.29 -32.93 3.05
C ILE A 20 -26.76 -32.95 2.98
N PHE A 21 -26.18 -33.71 2.04
CA PHE A 21 -24.74 -33.81 1.86
C PHE A 21 -24.12 -32.48 1.42
N SER A 22 -24.72 -31.80 0.44
CA SER A 22 -24.29 -30.47 -0.04
C SER A 22 -24.34 -29.43 1.07
N ARG A 23 -25.40 -29.41 1.88
CA ARG A 23 -25.52 -28.51 3.03
C ARG A 23 -24.46 -28.81 4.09
N TYR A 24 -24.21 -30.08 4.40
CA TYR A 24 -23.18 -30.49 5.37
C TYR A 24 -21.76 -30.15 4.89
N TYR A 25 -21.45 -30.46 3.63
CA TYR A 25 -20.15 -30.15 3.02
C TYR A 25 -19.89 -28.64 3.00
N ARG A 26 -20.85 -27.84 2.49
CA ARG A 26 -20.74 -26.36 2.48
C ARG A 26 -20.63 -25.78 3.89
N ALA A 27 -21.37 -26.29 4.86
CA ALA A 27 -21.32 -25.84 6.26
C ALA A 27 -20.03 -26.23 7.02
N ASN A 28 -19.26 -27.19 6.51
CA ASN A 28 -17.94 -27.54 7.08
C ASN A 28 -16.78 -26.85 6.35
N GLN A 29 -16.96 -26.40 5.10
CA GLN A 29 -15.92 -25.63 4.40
C GLN A 29 -15.71 -24.24 5.01
N SER A 30 -16.76 -23.56 5.48
CA SER A 30 -16.65 -22.23 6.12
C SER A 30 -15.98 -22.26 7.50
N LYS A 31 -15.99 -23.39 8.22
CA LYS A 31 -15.46 -23.51 9.58
C LYS A 31 -13.93 -23.59 9.69
N LYS A 32 -13.21 -23.53 8.58
CA LYS A 32 -11.73 -23.54 8.55
C LYS A 32 -11.12 -22.16 8.81
N GLN A 33 -11.93 -21.12 8.94
CA GLN A 33 -11.50 -19.73 9.08
C GLN A 33 -11.17 -19.37 10.54
N ALA A 34 -10.09 -19.95 11.08
CA ALA A 34 -9.27 -19.20 12.03
C ALA A 34 -8.33 -18.34 11.18
N ALA A 35 -8.41 -17.00 11.29
CA ALA A 35 -7.69 -16.05 10.44
C ALA A 35 -6.22 -16.47 10.27
N PRO A 36 -5.83 -17.02 9.10
CA PRO A 36 -4.51 -17.59 8.95
C PRO A 36 -3.49 -16.44 8.87
N PRO A 37 -2.25 -16.63 9.37
CA PRO A 37 -1.20 -15.67 9.10
C PRO A 37 -1.04 -15.51 7.58
N TRP A 38 -0.80 -14.27 7.14
CA TRP A 38 -0.70 -13.89 5.72
C TRP A 38 0.24 -14.82 4.92
N PHE A 39 1.31 -15.27 5.56
CA PHE A 39 2.15 -16.37 5.08
C PHE A 39 1.94 -17.63 5.94
N PRO A 40 1.41 -18.73 5.37
CA PRO A 40 1.30 -20.00 6.08
C PRO A 40 2.67 -20.67 6.31
N LYS A 41 2.72 -21.74 7.12
CA LYS A 41 3.96 -22.48 7.38
C LYS A 41 4.49 -23.15 6.09
N HIS A 42 5.61 -22.66 5.59
CA HIS A 42 6.12 -23.04 4.27
C HIS A 42 7.05 -24.27 4.31
N LYS A 43 6.47 -25.47 4.17
CA LYS A 43 7.20 -26.76 4.27
C LYS A 43 8.41 -26.86 3.33
N SER A 44 8.31 -26.36 2.11
CA SER A 44 9.40 -26.41 1.12
C SER A 44 10.57 -25.47 1.46
N ARG A 45 10.30 -24.36 2.16
CA ARG A 45 11.35 -23.53 2.76
C ARG A 45 12.03 -24.25 3.92
N ASP A 46 11.28 -24.95 4.76
CA ASP A 46 11.83 -25.72 5.89
C ASP A 46 12.73 -26.86 5.39
N ILE A 47 12.33 -27.55 4.30
CA ILE A 47 13.17 -28.55 3.61
C ILE A 47 14.45 -27.92 3.07
N TYR A 48 14.37 -26.78 2.39
CA TYR A 48 15.56 -26.07 1.87
C TYR A 48 16.53 -25.66 3.00
N ILE A 49 16.03 -25.11 4.11
CA ILE A 49 16.85 -24.72 5.26
C ILE A 49 17.47 -25.96 5.94
N SER A 50 16.72 -27.06 6.04
CA SER A 50 17.21 -28.34 6.54
C SER A 50 18.32 -28.92 5.65
N LEU A 51 18.21 -28.80 4.33
CA LEU A 51 19.25 -29.22 3.37
C LEU A 51 20.51 -28.35 3.47
N LEU A 52 20.37 -27.06 3.80
CA LEU A 52 21.50 -26.17 4.04
C LEU A 52 22.20 -26.42 5.39
N SER A 53 21.48 -27.04 6.34
CA SER A 53 21.97 -27.36 7.69
C SER A 53 22.45 -28.82 7.83
N LEU A 54 22.47 -29.58 6.73
CA LEU A 54 22.94 -30.96 6.67
C LEU A 54 24.46 -30.98 6.44
N ASP A 55 25.17 -31.78 7.26
CA ASP A 55 26.59 -32.08 7.13
C ASP A 55 26.73 -33.62 6.97
N PRO A 56 27.29 -34.14 5.87
CA PRO A 56 27.93 -33.45 4.75
C PRO A 56 26.96 -32.65 3.86
N PRO A 57 27.42 -31.56 3.21
CA PRO A 57 26.58 -30.70 2.39
C PRO A 57 26.05 -31.43 1.14
N PRO A 58 24.73 -31.35 0.84
CA PRO A 58 24.14 -32.03 -0.30
C PRO A 58 24.60 -31.42 -1.64
N PRO A 59 24.64 -32.22 -2.73
CA PRO A 59 25.11 -31.76 -4.03
C PRO A 59 24.22 -30.65 -4.60
N ARG A 60 24.87 -29.65 -5.23
CA ARG A 60 24.27 -28.40 -5.73
C ARG A 60 22.93 -28.55 -6.49
N PRO A 61 22.71 -29.55 -7.37
CA PRO A 61 21.43 -29.71 -8.05
C PRO A 61 20.24 -29.92 -7.11
N ILE A 62 20.44 -30.58 -5.95
CA ILE A 62 19.38 -30.83 -4.97
C ILE A 62 18.98 -29.52 -4.27
N LEU A 63 19.95 -28.68 -3.93
CA LEU A 63 19.68 -27.34 -3.37
C LEU A 63 18.93 -26.44 -4.36
N ILE A 64 19.28 -26.50 -5.65
CA ILE A 64 18.58 -25.76 -6.71
C ILE A 64 17.16 -26.29 -6.89
N ALA A 65 16.95 -27.62 -6.91
CA ALA A 65 15.63 -28.22 -7.02
C ALA A 65 14.73 -27.87 -5.82
N ALA A 66 15.27 -27.86 -4.60
CA ALA A 66 14.56 -27.43 -3.40
C ALA A 66 14.21 -25.93 -3.42
N LEU A 67 15.10 -25.09 -3.94
CA LEU A 67 14.85 -23.65 -4.12
C LEU A 67 13.78 -23.37 -5.18
N LEU A 68 13.82 -24.07 -6.31
CA LEU A 68 12.79 -24.00 -7.36
C LEU A 68 11.43 -24.43 -6.79
N ARG A 69 11.40 -25.56 -6.07
CA ARG A 69 10.15 -26.04 -5.45
C ARG A 69 9.60 -25.03 -4.45
N ARG A 70 10.45 -24.42 -3.63
CA ARG A 70 10.07 -23.33 -2.75
C ARG A 70 9.45 -22.17 -3.53
N ALA A 71 10.08 -21.71 -4.61
CA ALA A 71 9.56 -20.59 -5.40
C ALA A 71 8.21 -20.89 -6.07
N MET A 72 7.95 -22.15 -6.47
CA MET A 72 6.65 -22.58 -6.99
C MET A 72 5.57 -22.58 -5.90
N ASP A 73 5.88 -23.12 -4.72
CA ASP A 73 4.92 -23.16 -3.61
C ASP A 73 4.68 -21.73 -3.01
N ASP A 74 5.69 -20.85 -3.00
CA ASP A 74 5.60 -19.44 -2.56
C ASP A 74 4.67 -18.60 -3.49
N ILE A 75 4.39 -19.04 -4.73
CA ILE A 75 3.50 -18.37 -5.72
C ILE A 75 2.20 -19.19 -5.96
N GLY A 76 1.98 -20.27 -5.20
CA GLY A 76 0.89 -21.22 -5.46
C GLY A 76 -0.54 -20.68 -5.31
N ASP A 77 -1.50 -21.45 -5.82
CA ASP A 77 -2.92 -21.06 -5.93
C ASP A 77 -3.55 -20.53 -4.62
N ASP A 78 -3.13 -21.03 -3.45
CA ASP A 78 -3.59 -20.57 -2.12
C ASP A 78 -3.22 -19.10 -1.84
N LEU A 79 -2.05 -18.63 -2.28
CA LEU A 79 -1.68 -17.22 -2.16
C LEU A 79 -2.49 -16.36 -3.14
N TRP A 80 -2.72 -16.85 -4.35
CA TRP A 80 -3.50 -16.14 -5.36
C TRP A 80 -4.98 -16.00 -4.96
N GLU A 81 -5.59 -17.07 -4.45
CA GLU A 81 -6.95 -17.05 -3.89
C GLU A 81 -7.05 -16.05 -2.74
N ARG A 82 -6.08 -16.03 -1.82
CA ARG A 82 -6.04 -15.05 -0.71
C ARG A 82 -5.85 -13.62 -1.18
N PHE A 83 -5.02 -13.39 -2.19
CA PHE A 83 -4.87 -12.06 -2.78
C PHE A 83 -6.20 -11.58 -3.37
N GLN A 84 -6.89 -12.44 -4.13
CA GLN A 84 -8.23 -12.14 -4.66
C GLN A 84 -9.27 -11.91 -3.56
N VAL A 85 -9.26 -12.70 -2.47
CA VAL A 85 -10.16 -12.50 -1.32
C VAL A 85 -9.86 -11.17 -0.62
N ALA A 86 -8.59 -10.86 -0.35
CA ALA A 86 -8.17 -9.62 0.29
C ALA A 86 -8.43 -8.39 -0.58
N GLU A 87 -8.28 -8.50 -1.91
CA GLU A 87 -8.68 -7.46 -2.86
C GLU A 87 -10.19 -7.20 -2.78
N LYS A 88 -11.02 -8.25 -2.72
CA LYS A 88 -12.48 -8.11 -2.61
C LYS A 88 -12.94 -7.61 -1.24
N GLU A 89 -12.24 -7.95 -0.17
CA GLU A 89 -12.47 -7.41 1.18
C GLU A 89 -12.11 -5.91 1.23
N LEU A 90 -10.98 -5.51 0.64
CA LEU A 90 -10.55 -4.12 0.53
C LEU A 90 -11.46 -3.28 -0.40
N GLU A 91 -11.92 -3.84 -1.51
CA GLU A 91 -12.96 -3.21 -2.35
C GLU A 91 -14.27 -3.00 -1.57
N ALA A 92 -14.69 -3.98 -0.76
CA ALA A 92 -15.89 -3.88 0.06
C ALA A 92 -15.75 -2.80 1.15
N GLU A 93 -14.62 -2.76 1.85
CA GLU A 93 -14.30 -1.71 2.83
C GLU A 93 -14.28 -0.32 2.17
N ILE A 94 -13.68 -0.19 0.98
CA ILE A 94 -13.72 1.07 0.21
C ILE A 94 -15.17 1.49 -0.10
N VAL A 95 -16.02 0.56 -0.56
CA VAL A 95 -17.43 0.85 -0.85
C VAL A 95 -18.21 1.23 0.42
N GLU A 96 -17.94 0.59 1.56
CA GLU A 96 -18.51 0.94 2.86
C GLU A 96 -18.09 2.36 3.29
N VAL A 97 -16.80 2.69 3.22
CA VAL A 97 -16.26 4.03 3.54
C VAL A 97 -16.82 5.10 2.60
N VAL A 98 -16.95 4.82 1.28
CA VAL A 98 -17.62 5.74 0.33
C VAL A 98 -19.10 5.91 0.71
N GLY A 99 -19.78 4.84 1.11
CA GLY A 99 -21.15 4.86 1.58
C GLY A 99 -21.32 5.74 2.82
N GLU A 100 -20.52 5.51 3.87
CA GLU A 100 -20.55 6.28 5.11
C GLU A 100 -20.21 7.76 4.87
N ALA A 101 -19.16 8.05 4.08
CA ALA A 101 -18.80 9.40 3.66
C ALA A 101 -19.96 10.15 3.01
N ASN A 102 -20.73 9.48 2.14
CA ASN A 102 -21.92 10.06 1.51
C ASN A 102 -23.09 10.28 2.49
N THR A 103 -23.15 9.58 3.64
CA THR A 103 -24.14 9.87 4.69
C THR A 103 -23.82 11.14 5.49
N PHE A 104 -22.54 11.52 5.59
CA PHE A 104 -22.13 12.78 6.21
C PHE A 104 -22.33 13.97 5.27
N GLN A 105 -22.00 13.83 3.99
CA GLN A 105 -22.24 14.83 2.96
C GLN A 105 -22.34 14.18 1.57
N GLU A 106 -23.42 14.48 0.84
CA GLU A 106 -23.64 13.97 -0.51
C GLU A 106 -22.45 14.29 -1.44
N GLY A 107 -21.90 13.25 -2.08
CA GLY A 107 -20.75 13.36 -2.99
C GLY A 107 -19.38 13.36 -2.32
N TYR A 108 -19.28 13.44 -0.99
CA TYR A 108 -18.00 13.44 -0.28
C TYR A 108 -17.22 12.12 -0.43
N GLY A 109 -17.93 11.01 -0.65
CA GLY A 109 -17.32 9.70 -0.92
C GLY A 109 -16.43 9.66 -2.17
N GLN A 110 -16.58 10.58 -3.12
CA GLN A 110 -15.68 10.69 -4.28
C GLN A 110 -14.36 11.40 -3.97
N GLN A 111 -14.30 12.17 -2.88
CA GLN A 111 -13.13 13.00 -2.51
C GLN A 111 -12.37 12.43 -1.31
N VAL A 112 -13.02 11.65 -0.44
CA VAL A 112 -12.46 11.14 0.82
C VAL A 112 -11.13 10.40 0.64
N PHE A 113 -11.01 9.54 -0.39
CA PHE A 113 -9.77 8.80 -0.66
C PHE A 113 -8.65 9.66 -1.27
N GLY A 114 -8.99 10.75 -1.98
CA GLY A 114 -8.01 11.74 -2.44
C GLY A 114 -7.38 12.48 -1.26
N ILE A 115 -8.23 13.01 -0.37
CA ILE A 115 -7.79 13.69 0.86
C ILE A 115 -7.02 12.74 1.77
N ALA A 116 -7.48 11.50 1.95
CA ALA A 116 -6.76 10.49 2.74
C ALA A 116 -5.36 10.19 2.17
N SER A 117 -5.22 10.16 0.84
CA SER A 117 -3.92 9.97 0.17
C SER A 117 -2.95 11.12 0.46
N GLU A 118 -3.44 12.37 0.52
CA GLU A 118 -2.64 13.52 0.94
C GLU A 118 -2.24 13.43 2.41
N MET A 119 -3.14 13.00 3.30
CA MET A 119 -2.84 12.79 4.73
C MET A 119 -1.77 11.72 4.94
N VAL A 120 -1.92 10.53 4.34
CA VAL A 120 -0.95 9.43 4.42
C VAL A 120 0.42 9.86 3.88
N SER A 121 0.44 10.64 2.79
CA SER A 121 1.67 11.23 2.25
C SER A 121 2.31 12.20 3.23
N HIS A 122 1.53 13.03 3.90
CA HIS A 122 2.01 13.99 4.91
C HIS A 122 2.54 13.29 6.19
N GLU A 123 1.90 12.21 6.64
CA GLU A 123 2.43 11.37 7.73
C GLU A 123 3.76 10.73 7.36
N ARG A 124 3.87 10.17 6.14
CA ARG A 124 5.12 9.62 5.61
C ARG A 124 6.24 10.68 5.57
N TRP A 125 5.93 11.92 5.23
CA TRP A 125 6.90 13.02 5.30
C TRP A 125 7.33 13.34 6.73
N LYS A 126 6.39 13.42 7.68
CA LYS A 126 6.71 13.64 9.11
C LYS A 126 7.64 12.57 9.67
N GLU A 127 7.38 11.30 9.36
CA GLU A 127 8.28 10.21 9.76
C GLU A 127 9.72 10.40 9.28
N VAL A 128 9.91 10.91 8.05
CA VAL A 128 11.25 11.18 7.51
C VAL A 128 11.94 12.30 8.30
N TYR A 129 11.21 13.37 8.64
CA TYR A 129 11.75 14.48 9.44
C TYR A 129 12.13 14.07 10.87
N GLU A 130 11.28 13.32 11.56
CA GLU A 130 11.60 12.78 12.91
C GLU A 130 12.85 11.89 12.86
N LYS A 131 12.96 11.03 11.84
CA LYS A 131 14.10 10.10 11.68
C LYS A 131 15.42 10.79 11.28
N ILE A 132 15.41 12.05 10.83
CA ILE A 132 16.64 12.79 10.47
C ILE A 132 17.52 13.06 11.69
N GLY A 133 16.93 13.39 12.85
CA GLY A 133 17.69 13.65 14.08
C GLY A 133 18.46 12.41 14.56
N GLU A 134 17.81 11.25 14.56
CA GLU A 134 18.44 9.98 14.93
C GLU A 134 19.48 9.51 13.90
N LYS A 135 19.20 9.63 12.60
CA LYS A 135 20.18 9.30 11.55
C LYS A 135 21.45 10.15 11.68
N ARG A 136 21.33 11.44 11.97
CA ARG A 136 22.48 12.33 12.17
C ARG A 136 23.35 11.86 13.33
N LYS A 137 22.77 11.53 14.49
CA LYS A 137 23.52 10.99 15.64
C LYS A 137 24.24 9.68 15.31
N VAL A 138 23.60 8.79 14.56
CA VAL A 138 24.19 7.51 14.12
C VAL A 138 25.35 7.75 13.14
N GLU A 139 25.24 8.73 12.26
CA GLU A 139 26.31 9.13 11.33
C GLU A 139 27.47 9.82 12.07
N GLU A 140 27.21 10.76 12.98
CA GLU A 140 28.21 11.39 13.86
C GLU A 140 28.95 10.34 14.70
N ALA A 141 28.24 9.36 15.28
CA ALA A 141 28.83 8.24 16.01
C ALA A 141 29.66 7.31 15.10
N ARG A 142 29.26 7.12 13.84
CA ARG A 142 30.01 6.34 12.86
C ARG A 142 31.27 7.07 12.38
N LEU A 143 31.21 8.39 12.20
CA LEU A 143 32.34 9.24 11.80
C LEU A 143 33.35 9.45 12.94
N THR A 144 32.90 9.44 14.19
CA THR A 144 33.78 9.48 15.37
C THR A 144 34.34 8.11 15.77
N SER A 145 33.88 7.01 15.15
CA SER A 145 34.56 5.73 15.25
C SER A 145 35.90 5.76 14.49
N PRO A 146 37.01 5.24 15.06
CA PRO A 146 38.33 5.41 14.48
C PRO A 146 38.50 4.58 13.20
N LEU A 147 38.50 5.25 12.05
CA LEU A 147 38.88 4.65 10.77
C LEU A 147 40.39 4.39 10.73
N PRO A 148 40.85 3.28 10.10
CA PRO A 148 42.27 3.02 9.92
C PRO A 148 42.88 4.07 8.98
N THR A 149 44.05 4.60 9.36
CA THR A 149 44.77 5.66 8.66
C THR A 149 45.08 5.30 7.20
N LEU A 150 44.27 5.77 6.25
CA LEU A 150 44.71 5.96 4.87
C LEU A 150 45.34 7.35 4.77
N ALA A 151 46.65 7.38 4.54
CA ALA A 151 47.40 8.62 4.36
C ALA A 151 47.00 9.30 3.04
N LEU A 152 46.35 10.46 3.13
CA LEU A 152 46.10 11.33 1.98
C LEU A 152 47.23 12.37 1.92
N SER A 153 48.13 12.23 0.96
CA SER A 153 49.29 13.12 0.79
C SER A 153 48.87 14.55 0.40
N PRO A 154 49.51 15.60 0.95
CA PRO A 154 49.16 16.98 0.63
C PRO A 154 49.99 17.52 -0.55
N ASN A 155 49.33 17.91 -1.64
CA ASN A 155 49.83 18.91 -2.58
C ASN A 155 48.78 20.03 -2.65
N GLN A 156 48.95 21.10 -1.86
CA GLN A 156 49.79 22.28 -2.11
C GLN A 156 49.13 23.31 -3.03
N HIS A 157 49.34 24.58 -2.64
CA HIS A 157 49.14 25.87 -3.32
C HIS A 157 47.74 26.31 -3.79
N LEU A 158 47.31 27.45 -3.23
CA LEU A 158 46.33 28.35 -3.84
C LEU A 158 47.06 29.27 -4.84
N THR A 159 46.45 29.56 -5.99
CA THR A 159 46.72 30.80 -6.75
C THR A 159 45.42 31.35 -7.38
N PRO A 160 45.15 32.66 -7.28
CA PRO A 160 43.94 33.27 -7.84
C PRO A 160 44.18 33.77 -9.28
N SER A 161 44.33 32.86 -10.25
CA SER A 161 44.51 33.22 -11.67
C SER A 161 43.87 32.22 -12.65
N SER A 162 42.54 32.21 -12.74
CA SER A 162 41.83 31.75 -13.95
C SER A 162 40.43 32.37 -14.06
N LEU A 163 40.37 33.71 -14.07
CA LEU A 163 39.34 34.41 -14.83
C LEU A 163 39.93 34.68 -16.21
N THR A 164 39.73 33.75 -17.14
CA THR A 164 39.95 34.01 -18.57
C THR A 164 38.59 34.16 -19.26
N LEU A 165 38.43 35.27 -19.99
CA LEU A 165 37.19 35.65 -20.67
C LEU A 165 37.35 35.42 -22.17
N SER A 166 36.39 34.69 -22.77
CA SER A 166 36.13 34.66 -24.23
C SER A 166 37.20 34.01 -25.13
N PRO A 167 36.93 33.75 -26.43
CA PRO A 167 35.67 33.89 -27.17
C PRO A 167 35.25 32.67 -28.03
N SER A 168 34.03 32.76 -28.57
CA SER A 168 33.57 32.20 -29.86
C SER A 168 33.52 30.69 -30.16
N ASN A 169 32.30 30.29 -30.51
CA ASN A 169 31.88 29.12 -31.30
C ASN A 169 32.74 28.89 -32.58
N PRO A 170 32.79 27.65 -33.14
CA PRO A 170 31.76 27.35 -34.13
C PRO A 170 31.19 25.91 -34.16
N LEU A 171 29.92 25.88 -34.51
CA LEU A 171 29.14 24.79 -35.10
C LEU A 171 29.81 24.16 -36.35
N PRO A 172 29.65 22.84 -36.56
CA PRO A 172 29.50 22.28 -37.90
C PRO A 172 28.03 21.86 -38.17
N THR A 173 27.49 22.37 -39.27
CA THR A 173 26.16 22.08 -39.84
C THR A 173 26.25 20.95 -40.87
N ALA A 174 25.08 20.41 -41.23
CA ALA A 174 24.78 19.42 -42.29
C ALA A 174 24.90 17.95 -41.86
N ALA A 175 23.95 17.06 -42.16
CA ALA A 175 22.69 17.17 -42.91
C ALA A 175 21.55 16.53 -42.07
N SER A 176 20.39 17.14 -41.85
CA SER A 176 19.30 17.36 -42.81
C SER A 176 18.92 16.13 -43.66
N LEU A 177 18.08 15.27 -43.09
CA LEU A 177 17.00 14.66 -43.87
C LEU A 177 15.67 15.28 -43.41
N THR A 178 15.27 16.33 -44.10
CA THR A 178 13.86 16.56 -44.42
C THR A 178 13.28 15.27 -45.01
N THR A 179 12.09 14.82 -44.65
CA THR A 179 10.86 15.32 -45.30
C THR A 179 9.66 15.36 -44.36
N SER A 180 9.06 16.54 -44.20
CA SER A 180 7.60 16.64 -44.25
C SER A 180 7.16 16.41 -45.70
N PRO A 181 5.97 15.83 -45.92
CA PRO A 181 4.89 16.72 -46.35
C PRO A 181 3.63 16.57 -45.48
N SER A 182 3.07 17.72 -45.09
CA SER A 182 1.61 17.82 -44.93
C SER A 182 0.98 17.69 -46.32
N PRO A 183 -0.16 17.00 -46.44
CA PRO A 183 -1.37 17.82 -46.45
C PRO A 183 -2.49 17.24 -45.56
N ALA A 184 -3.20 18.14 -44.88
CA ALA A 184 -4.59 17.88 -44.50
C ALA A 184 -5.44 17.71 -45.78
N PRO A 185 -6.60 17.04 -45.69
CA PRO A 185 -7.79 17.87 -45.51
C PRO A 185 -8.79 17.31 -44.49
N ALA A 186 -9.42 18.22 -43.75
CA ALA A 186 -10.76 17.96 -43.21
C ALA A 186 -11.79 17.98 -44.37
N PRO A 187 -13.01 17.51 -44.13
CA PRO A 187 -14.02 18.55 -43.93
C PRO A 187 -14.96 18.34 -42.73
N THR A 188 -15.33 19.48 -42.16
CA THR A 188 -16.52 19.77 -41.34
C THR A 188 -17.80 19.71 -42.23
N PRO A 189 -19.05 20.03 -41.79
CA PRO A 189 -19.47 20.68 -40.53
C PRO A 189 -20.75 20.13 -39.85
N THR A 190 -21.17 20.85 -38.79
CA THR A 190 -22.56 21.29 -38.45
C THR A 190 -22.88 20.98 -36.97
N ALA A 191 -23.33 21.90 -36.10
CA ALA A 191 -23.37 23.37 -36.09
C ALA A 191 -23.47 23.88 -34.63
N ALA A 192 -23.20 25.17 -34.38
CA ALA A 192 -23.52 25.88 -33.13
C ALA A 192 -24.99 26.40 -33.14
N PRO A 193 -25.57 27.00 -32.07
CA PRO A 193 -25.12 28.27 -31.47
C PRO A 193 -24.88 28.20 -29.93
N LEU A 194 -23.85 28.86 -29.40
CA LEU A 194 -23.82 30.25 -28.88
C LEU A 194 -24.77 30.56 -27.68
N THR A 195 -24.17 30.88 -26.53
CA THR A 195 -24.50 32.11 -25.76
C THR A 195 -23.28 32.50 -24.92
N SER A 196 -22.97 33.79 -24.84
CA SER A 196 -21.78 34.35 -24.23
C SER A 196 -22.10 35.42 -23.19
N THR A 197 -21.43 35.42 -22.04
CA THR A 197 -21.15 36.65 -21.27
C THR A 197 -19.79 36.53 -20.59
N GLN A 198 -18.92 37.50 -20.84
CA GLN A 198 -17.63 37.69 -20.17
C GLN A 198 -17.82 38.50 -18.88
N THR A 199 -16.98 38.28 -17.87
CA THR A 199 -16.14 39.27 -17.14
C THR A 199 -15.76 38.70 -15.76
N THR A 200 -14.72 39.10 -15.02
CA THR A 200 -13.37 39.66 -15.23
C THR A 200 -12.85 39.96 -13.80
N SER A 201 -11.82 39.23 -13.36
CA SER A 201 -10.75 39.61 -12.42
C SER A 201 -11.00 40.19 -10.99
N THR A 202 -10.28 39.60 -10.01
CA THR A 202 -9.51 40.27 -8.91
C THR A 202 -10.16 40.49 -7.50
N PRO A 203 -9.45 40.20 -6.37
CA PRO A 203 -9.84 40.44 -4.95
C PRO A 203 -9.06 41.64 -4.30
N PRO A 204 -8.92 41.83 -2.95
CA PRO A 204 -9.81 41.79 -1.75
C PRO A 204 -10.05 43.27 -1.26
N PRO A 205 -9.89 43.76 0.01
CA PRO A 205 -10.07 43.31 1.43
C PRO A 205 -11.10 44.24 2.18
N PRO A 206 -11.04 44.68 3.49
CA PRO A 206 -10.37 44.20 4.73
C PRO A 206 -11.27 44.06 6.02
N SER A 207 -10.63 43.65 7.12
CA SER A 207 -11.00 43.54 8.57
C SER A 207 -11.85 44.69 9.19
N THR A 208 -12.54 44.67 10.35
CA THR A 208 -12.48 43.99 11.69
C THR A 208 -13.76 44.45 12.52
N PRO A 209 -13.95 44.37 13.87
CA PRO A 209 -13.59 43.42 14.95
C PRO A 209 -14.76 43.03 15.94
N LEU A 210 -14.49 42.07 16.85
CA LEU A 210 -15.02 41.88 18.24
C LEU A 210 -16.55 41.76 18.54
N LYS A 211 -16.93 40.64 19.19
CA LYS A 211 -17.50 40.65 20.58
C LYS A 211 -17.45 39.26 21.27
N LYS A 212 -17.79 39.25 22.56
CA LYS A 212 -17.32 38.31 23.61
C LYS A 212 -18.42 37.32 24.05
N ALA A 213 -18.00 36.16 24.59
CA ALA A 213 -18.85 35.04 25.04
C ALA A 213 -19.89 35.39 26.14
N PRO A 214 -20.83 34.46 26.41
CA PRO A 214 -20.69 33.69 27.66
C PRO A 214 -20.86 32.17 27.53
N THR A 215 -20.20 31.44 28.44
CA THR A 215 -20.35 29.99 28.70
C THR A 215 -21.62 29.65 29.47
N PRO A 216 -22.04 28.37 29.46
CA PRO A 216 -22.30 27.71 30.74
C PRO A 216 -21.77 26.27 30.88
N ALA A 217 -21.18 26.02 32.06
CA ALA A 217 -21.21 24.80 32.87
C ALA A 217 -20.98 23.38 32.26
N THR A 218 -19.77 22.87 32.51
CA THR A 218 -19.45 21.44 32.72
C THR A 218 -20.30 20.79 33.83
N PRO A 219 -20.59 19.48 33.72
CA PRO A 219 -20.63 18.64 34.93
C PRO A 219 -19.73 17.37 34.88
N ALA A 220 -19.25 17.00 36.06
CA ALA A 220 -18.89 15.64 36.51
C ALA A 220 -17.86 14.79 35.71
N LYS A 221 -16.60 14.93 36.15
CA LYS A 221 -15.51 13.94 36.02
C LYS A 221 -15.93 12.55 36.56
N ILE A 222 -16.14 11.57 35.69
CA ILE A 222 -16.30 10.16 36.07
C ILE A 222 -14.92 9.59 36.46
N ALA A 223 -14.84 8.93 37.61
CA ALA A 223 -13.59 8.45 38.18
C ALA A 223 -13.10 7.14 37.54
N SER A 224 -11.82 7.08 37.18
CA SER A 224 -11.16 5.86 36.70
C SER A 224 -11.05 4.80 37.82
N PRO A 225 -11.28 3.50 37.54
CA PRO A 225 -11.16 2.45 38.54
C PRO A 225 -9.70 2.21 38.97
N LYS A 226 -9.48 2.16 40.28
CA LYS A 226 -8.18 2.05 40.93
C LYS A 226 -7.58 0.65 40.75
N LYS A 227 -6.39 0.53 40.16
CA LYS A 227 -5.66 -0.75 40.04
C LYS A 227 -5.47 -1.39 41.43
N ARG A 228 -6.08 -2.56 41.66
CA ARG A 228 -5.97 -3.32 42.92
C ARG A 228 -4.75 -4.24 42.86
N THR A 229 -3.62 -3.77 43.40
CA THR A 229 -2.41 -4.60 43.59
C THR A 229 -2.68 -5.66 44.66
N THR A 230 -3.07 -6.87 44.25
CA THR A 230 -3.07 -8.06 45.11
C THR A 230 -1.65 -8.60 45.25
N ARG A 231 -0.96 -8.19 46.32
CA ARG A 231 0.23 -8.91 46.80
C ARG A 231 -0.15 -10.34 47.18
N ARG A 232 0.44 -11.32 46.52
CA ARG A 232 0.38 -12.75 46.88
C ARG A 232 1.33 -12.99 48.07
N PRO A 233 0.88 -13.52 49.22
CA PRO A 233 1.78 -13.91 50.29
C PRO A 233 2.52 -15.20 49.91
N MET A 234 3.83 -15.25 50.22
CA MET A 234 4.57 -16.51 50.33
C MET A 234 4.23 -17.15 51.69
N SER A 235 4.25 -18.48 51.73
CA SER A 235 4.14 -19.33 52.91
C SER A 235 4.87 -20.64 52.59
N PRO A 236 5.35 -21.36 53.62
CA PRO A 236 6.77 -21.70 53.75
C PRO A 236 7.27 -22.81 52.82
#